data_AF-A0A1E8AYV5-F1
#
_entry.id   AF-A0A1E8AYV5-F1
#
_cell.length_a   1.000
_cell.length_b   1.000
_cell.length_c   1.000
_cell.angle_alpha   90.00
_cell.angle_beta   90.00
_cell.angle_gamma   90.00
#
_symmetry.space_group_name_H-M   'P 1'
#
loop_
_entity.id
_entity.type
_entity.pdbx_description
1 polymer ?
#
loop_
_entity_poly.entity_id
_entity_poly.type
_entity_poly.pdbx_seq_one_letter_code
_entity_poly.pdbx_strand_id
1 'polypeptide(L)'
;MIIWRGKGMLVALAFILGFMINAFLFSFLQVNTEDKPGFILQGIFSTISIAMINYFFTKKFISDSVRTLVDEKTGERVQIKDKSSLFFIPNKYWTWIILVLGVVIIINVSAQLS
;
A
#
# COMPACT_ATOMS: atom_id res chain seq x y z
N MET A 1 4.81 -10.84 19.98
CA MET A 1 5.22 -10.22 18.71
C MET A 1 3.97 -9.65 18.06
N ILE A 2 3.89 -8.34 17.87
CA ILE A 2 2.76 -7.71 17.17
C ILE A 2 3.18 -7.54 15.70
N ILE A 3 2.34 -8.00 14.78
CA ILE A 3 2.59 -7.99 13.33
C ILE A 3 2.65 -6.56 12.77
N TRP A 4 2.07 -5.58 13.47
CA TRP A 4 2.07 -4.17 13.10
C TRP A 4 2.72 -3.29 14.17
N ARG A 5 3.24 -2.15 13.74
CA ARG A 5 3.74 -1.09 14.62
C ARG A 5 3.26 0.27 14.14
N GLY A 6 2.77 1.10 15.07
CA GLY A 6 2.34 2.47 14.79
C GLY A 6 1.26 2.50 13.70
N LYS A 7 1.54 3.22 12.61
CA LYS A 7 0.62 3.44 11.49
C LYS A 7 0.66 2.33 10.43
N GLY A 8 1.17 1.15 10.78
CA GLY A 8 1.22 -0.04 9.91
C GLY A 8 -0.12 -0.36 9.22
N MET A 9 -1.23 -0.17 9.94
CA MET A 9 -2.57 -0.50 9.45
C MET A 9 -3.06 0.41 8.30
N LEU A 10 -2.37 1.51 8.01
CA LEU A 10 -2.66 2.34 6.83
C LEU A 10 -2.53 1.56 5.52
N VAL A 11 -1.63 0.59 5.45
CA VAL A 11 -1.47 -0.26 4.25
C VAL A 11 -2.73 -1.10 4.04
N ALA A 12 -3.27 -1.72 5.11
CA ALA A 12 -4.51 -2.48 5.03
C ALA A 12 -5.70 -1.60 4.63
N LEU A 13 -5.76 -0.37 5.16
CA LEU A 13 -6.78 0.61 4.75
C LEU A 13 -6.65 0.98 3.26
N ALA A 14 -5.44 1.09 2.73
CA ALA A 14 -5.22 1.35 1.30
C ALA A 14 -5.74 0.22 0.41
N PHE A 15 -5.58 -1.04 0.82
CA PHE A 15 -6.18 -2.18 0.12
C PHE A 15 -7.71 -2.08 0.10
N ILE A 16 -8.34 -1.87 1.26
CA ILE A 16 -9.80 -1.77 1.37
C ILE A 16 -10.33 -0.65 0.46
N LEU A 17 -9.75 0.55 0.54
CA LEU A 17 -10.19 1.68 -0.27
C LEU A 17 -9.94 1.47 -1.77
N GLY A 18 -8.80 0.90 -2.15
CA GLY A 18 -8.49 0.63 -3.54
C GLY A 18 -9.44 -0.42 -4.15
N PHE A 19 -9.77 -1.49 -3.40
CA PHE A 19 -10.78 -2.46 -3.83
C PHE A 19 -12.17 -1.85 -3.92
N MET A 20 -12.58 -1.02 -2.96
CA MET A 20 -13.88 -0.34 -3.00
C MET A 20 -14.00 0.58 -4.22
N ILE A 21 -12.97 1.37 -4.53
CA ILE A 21 -12.95 2.25 -5.70
C ILE A 21 -13.01 1.43 -6.99
N ASN A 22 -12.27 0.33 -7.07
CA ASN A 22 -12.30 -0.55 -8.24
C ASN A 22 -13.68 -1.19 -8.43
N ALA A 23 -14.25 -1.77 -7.38
CA ALA A 23 -15.58 -2.38 -7.42
C ALA A 23 -16.66 -1.39 -7.84
N PHE A 24 -16.63 -0.18 -7.26
CA PHE A 24 -17.53 0.89 -7.64
C PHE A 24 -17.37 1.27 -9.12
N LEU A 25 -16.15 1.53 -9.59
CA LEU A 25 -15.90 1.93 -10.97
C LEU A 25 -16.35 0.87 -11.99
N PHE A 26 -15.96 -0.40 -11.78
CA PHE A 26 -16.27 -1.48 -12.71
C PHE A 26 -17.76 -1.85 -12.71
N SER A 27 -18.50 -1.54 -11.64
CA SER A 27 -19.97 -1.66 -11.64
C SER A 27 -20.65 -0.75 -12.68
N PHE A 28 -20.05 0.39 -13.02
CA PHE A 28 -20.58 1.31 -14.05
C PHE A 28 -20.05 1.02 -15.44
N LEU A 29 -18.81 0.54 -15.56
CA LEU A 29 -18.16 0.34 -16.86
C LEU A 29 -18.68 -0.88 -17.63
N GLN A 30 -19.40 -1.80 -16.97
CA GLN A 30 -19.95 -3.03 -17.56
C GLN A 30 -18.91 -3.84 -18.36
N VAL A 31 -17.63 -3.73 -17.97
CA VAL A 31 -16.53 -4.50 -18.56
C VAL A 31 -16.64 -5.93 -18.07
N ASN A 32 -16.58 -6.90 -18.98
CA ASN A 32 -16.49 -8.30 -18.60
C ASN A 32 -15.12 -8.56 -17.98
N THR A 33 -15.04 -8.72 -16.66
CA THR A 33 -13.77 -8.98 -15.96
C THR A 33 -13.39 -10.45 -15.93
N GLU A 34 -14.24 -11.33 -16.45
CA GLU A 34 -13.96 -12.78 -16.58
C GLU A 34 -13.13 -13.07 -17.83
N ASP A 35 -13.18 -12.20 -18.84
CA ASP A 35 -12.32 -12.31 -20.00
C ASP A 35 -10.90 -11.80 -19.69
N LYS A 36 -9.92 -12.29 -20.45
CA LYS A 36 -8.52 -11.91 -20.30
C LYS A 36 -8.28 -10.39 -20.36
N PRO A 37 -8.78 -9.63 -21.37
CA PRO A 37 -8.49 -8.20 -21.46
C PRO A 37 -9.15 -7.40 -20.33
N GLY A 38 -10.38 -7.72 -19.94
CA GLY A 38 -11.09 -7.07 -18.85
C GLY A 38 -10.48 -7.37 -17.49
N PHE A 39 -10.04 -8.61 -17.25
CA PHE A 39 -9.27 -8.97 -16.05
C PHE A 39 -7.96 -8.17 -15.96
N ILE A 40 -7.20 -8.08 -17.06
CA ILE A 40 -5.95 -7.30 -17.09
C ILE A 40 -6.23 -5.83 -16.79
N LEU A 41 -7.25 -5.24 -17.43
CA LEU A 41 -7.63 -3.85 -17.21
C LEU A 41 -8.01 -3.59 -15.75
N GLN A 42 -8.86 -4.45 -15.17
CA GLN A 42 -9.28 -4.36 -13.78
C GLN A 42 -8.10 -4.51 -12.82
N GLY A 43 -7.23 -5.48 -13.06
CA GLY A 43 -6.04 -5.75 -12.25
C GLY A 43 -5.06 -4.58 -12.26
N ILE A 44 -4.78 -3.99 -13.44
CA ILE A 44 -3.95 -2.79 -13.56
C ILE A 44 -4.56 -1.64 -12.76
N PHE A 45 -5.85 -1.37 -12.96
CA PHE A 45 -6.52 -0.27 -12.29
C PHE A 45 -6.55 -0.46 -10.76
N SER A 46 -6.83 -1.68 -10.29
CA SER A 46 -6.81 -2.02 -8.86
C SER A 46 -5.42 -1.82 -8.26
N THR A 47 -4.38 -2.36 -8.91
CA THR A 47 -3.00 -2.28 -8.46
C THR A 47 -2.53 -0.83 -8.35
N ILE A 48 -2.79 -0.02 -9.38
CA ILE A 48 -2.42 1.41 -9.38
C ILE A 48 -3.18 2.17 -8.30
N SER A 49 -4.49 1.93 -8.15
CA SER A 49 -5.32 2.61 -7.16
C SER A 49 -4.83 2.32 -5.73
N ILE A 50 -4.60 1.06 -5.39
CA ILE A 50 -4.11 0.66 -4.06
C ILE A 50 -2.72 1.25 -3.81
N ALA A 51 -1.81 1.17 -4.79
CA ALA A 51 -0.45 1.72 -4.67
C ALA A 51 -0.46 3.24 -4.49
N MET A 52 -1.32 3.96 -5.21
CA MET A 52 -1.46 5.41 -5.14
C MET A 52 -2.01 5.85 -3.78
N ILE A 53 -3.04 5.17 -3.26
CA ILE A 53 -3.60 5.44 -1.93
C ILE A 53 -2.54 5.17 -0.86
N ASN A 54 -1.82 4.04 -0.95
CA ASN A 54 -0.76 3.72 0.02
C ASN A 54 0.38 4.74 -0.04
N TYR A 55 0.78 5.19 -1.23
CA TYR A 55 1.78 6.24 -1.40
C TYR A 55 1.32 7.56 -0.77
N PHE A 56 0.06 7.95 -0.97
CA PHE A 56 -0.48 9.14 -0.34
C PHE A 56 -0.52 9.02 1.19
N PHE A 57 -0.92 7.85 1.72
CA PHE A 57 -0.94 7.60 3.16
C PHE A 57 0.45 7.62 3.79
N THR A 58 1.42 6.97 3.14
CA THR A 58 2.81 7.00 3.61
C THR A 58 3.34 8.43 3.60
N LYS A 59 3.18 9.17 2.50
CA LYS A 59 3.67 10.56 2.39
C LYS A 59 2.99 11.52 3.36
N LYS A 60 1.68 11.38 3.61
CA LYS A 60 0.92 12.32 4.45
C LYS A 60 1.02 11.99 5.94
N PHE A 61 0.98 10.71 6.31
CA PHE A 61 0.85 10.31 7.70
C PHE A 61 2.15 9.79 8.30
N ILE A 62 3.13 9.36 7.50
CA ILE A 62 4.41 8.87 8.01
C ILE A 62 5.43 9.96 7.82
N SER A 63 5.92 10.50 8.93
CA SER A 63 6.93 11.55 8.86
C SER A 63 8.30 10.93 8.70
N ASP A 64 9.01 11.31 7.63
CA ASP A 64 10.43 11.01 7.48
C ASP A 64 11.32 11.89 8.37
N SER A 65 10.74 12.86 9.08
CA SER A 65 11.50 13.76 9.95
C SER A 65 12.08 13.00 11.14
N VAL A 66 13.40 13.07 11.27
CA VAL A 66 14.12 12.64 12.47
C VAL A 66 14.06 13.81 13.43
N ARG A 67 13.27 13.69 14.50
CA ARG A 67 13.28 14.68 15.58
C ARG A 67 14.41 14.33 16.53
N THR A 68 15.44 15.15 16.54
CA THR A 68 16.52 15.06 17.53
C THR A 68 16.07 15.82 18.77
N LEU A 69 15.75 15.11 19.84
CA LEU A 69 15.50 15.69 21.15
C LEU A 69 16.80 15.65 21.95
N VAL A 70 17.09 16.71 22.69
CA VAL A 70 18.19 16.74 23.65
C VAL A 70 17.55 16.50 25.01
N ASP A 71 18.00 15.46 25.71
CA ASP A 71 17.59 15.22 27.09
C ASP A 71 18.26 16.28 27.98
N GLU A 72 17.46 17.14 28.62
CA GLU A 72 17.96 18.23 29.46
C GLU A 72 18.72 17.75 30.69
N LYS A 73 18.52 16.50 31.13
CA LYS A 73 19.17 15.96 32.34
C LYS A 73 20.52 15.31 32.05
N THR A 74 20.68 14.69 30.89
CA THR A 74 21.90 13.94 30.52
C THR A 74 22.69 14.59 29.38
N GLY A 75 22.10 15.55 28.67
CA GLY A 75 22.68 16.17 27.47
C GLY A 75 22.70 15.25 26.25
N GLU A 76 22.13 14.05 26.34
CA GLU A 76 22.15 13.08 25.24
C GLU A 76 21.17 13.45 24.13
N ARG A 77 21.59 13.26 22.88
CA ARG A 77 20.78 13.50 21.69
C ARG A 77 20.03 12.23 21.29
N VAL A 78 18.73 12.18 21.56
CA VAL A 78 17.85 11.07 21.17
C VAL A 78 17.19 11.36 19.83
N GLN A 79 17.46 10.52 18.83
CA GLN A 79 16.81 10.60 17.52
C GLN A 79 15.51 9.80 17.51
N ILE A 80 14.36 10.49 17.47
CA ILE A 80 13.05 9.86 17.29
C ILE A 80 12.72 9.83 15.80
N LYS A 81 12.60 8.61 15.26
CA LYS A 81 12.15 8.34 13.90
C LYS A 81 10.85 7.56 13.91
N ASP A 82 9.94 7.88 12.99
CA ASP A 82 8.74 7.08 12.77
C ASP A 82 9.14 5.67 12.28
N LYS A 83 8.83 4.65 13.09
CA LYS A 83 9.10 3.23 12.79
C LYS A 83 7.81 2.48 12.47
N SER A 84 6.84 3.15 11.84
CA SER A 84 5.59 2.52 11.41
C SER A 84 5.87 1.41 10.39
N SER A 85 5.39 0.21 10.69
CA SER A 85 5.60 -0.99 9.88
C SER A 85 4.39 -1.92 9.93
N LEU A 86 4.22 -2.69 8.86
CA LEU A 86 3.27 -3.78 8.75
C LEU A 86 4.03 -5.05 8.33
N PHE A 87 3.75 -6.18 8.98
CA PHE A 87 4.50 -7.44 8.83
C PHE A 87 6.02 -7.24 8.94
N PHE A 88 6.45 -6.41 9.90
CA PHE A 88 7.86 -6.04 10.09
C PHE A 88 8.51 -5.26 8.92
N ILE A 89 7.77 -4.97 7.85
CA ILE A 89 8.23 -4.20 6.70
C ILE A 89 7.82 -2.73 6.88
N PRO A 90 8.77 -1.78 6.80
CA PRO A 90 8.46 -0.35 6.84
C PRO A 90 7.43 0.04 5.76
N ASN A 91 6.40 0.80 6.14
CA ASN A 91 5.29 1.18 5.26
C ASN A 91 5.73 1.82 3.92
N LYS A 92 6.89 2.51 3.88
CA LYS A 92 7.45 3.08 2.65
C LYS A 92 7.73 2.07 1.54
N TYR A 93 8.00 0.81 1.87
CA TYR A 93 8.26 -0.24 0.89
C TYR A 93 6.98 -0.89 0.37
N TRP A 94 5.87 -0.77 1.10
CA TRP A 94 4.63 -1.44 0.74
C TRP A 94 4.06 -0.97 -0.59
N THR A 95 4.25 0.30 -0.98
CA THR A 95 3.84 0.78 -2.31
C THR A 95 4.51 -0.02 -3.43
N TRP A 96 5.81 -0.25 -3.33
CA TRP A 96 6.56 -1.02 -4.32
C TRP A 96 6.19 -2.50 -4.28
N ILE A 97 5.99 -3.06 -3.08
CA ILE A 97 5.54 -4.45 -2.91
C ILE A 97 4.16 -4.64 -3.57
N ILE A 98 3.22 -3.72 -3.36
CA ILE A 98 1.88 -3.76 -3.98
C ILE A 98 2.00 -3.75 -5.52
N LEU A 99 2.84 -2.87 -6.08
CA LEU A 99 3.04 -2.80 -7.53
C LEU A 99 3.60 -4.12 -8.09
N VAL A 100 4.65 -4.65 -7.48
CA VAL A 100 5.28 -5.90 -7.93
C VAL A 100 4.31 -7.07 -7.80
N LEU A 101 3.66 -7.23 -6.64
CA LEU A 101 2.70 -8.31 -6.41
C LEU A 101 1.50 -8.20 -7.35
N GLY A 102 0.98 -6.99 -7.58
CA GLY A 102 -0.12 -6.77 -8.51
C GLY A 102 0.24 -7.19 -9.93
N VAL A 103 1.41 -6.79 -10.44
CA VAL A 103 1.89 -7.21 -11.76
C VAL A 103 2.06 -8.72 -11.85
N VAL A 104 2.66 -9.35 -10.84
CA VAL A 104 2.83 -10.80 -10.79
C VAL A 104 1.48 -11.52 -10.82
N ILE A 105 0.50 -11.06 -10.04
CA ILE A 105 -0.85 -11.65 -10.03
C ILE A 105 -1.52 -11.50 -11.39
N ILE A 106 -1.46 -10.31 -12.00
CA ILE A 106 -2.06 -10.05 -13.31
C ILE A 106 -1.49 -11.03 -14.35
N ILE A 107 -0.17 -11.17 -14.41
CA ILE A 107 0.49 -12.07 -15.38
C ILE A 107 0.10 -13.52 -15.13
N ASN A 108 0.17 -14.00 -13.88
CA ASN A 108 -0.10 -15.40 -13.58
C ASN A 108 -1.55 -15.79 -13.84
N VAL A 109 -2.52 -14.94 -13.45
CA VAL A 109 -3.94 -15.25 -13.62
C VAL A 109 -4.36 -15.05 -15.08
N SER A 110 -3.90 -13.99 -15.75
CA SER A 110 -4.22 -13.79 -17.18
C SER A 110 -3.62 -14.86 -18.09
N ALA A 111 -2.55 -15.56 -17.67
CA ALA A 111 -2.02 -16.71 -18.39
C ALA A 111 -2.95 -17.94 -18.33
N GLN A 112 -3.82 -18.02 -17.32
CA GLN A 112 -4.79 -19.11 -17.13
C GLN A 112 -6.15 -18.82 -17.79
N LEU A 113 -6.45 -17.54 -18.03
CA LEU A 113 -7.62 -17.09 -18.78
C LEU A 113 -7.35 -17.31 -20.29
N SER A 114 -8.05 -18.29 -20.86
CA SER A 114 -8.01 -18.66 -22.29
C SER A 114 -8.80 -17.70 -23.16
#